data_AF-A0A9X2FLH2-F1
#
_entry.id   AF-A0A9X2FLH2-F1
#
_cell.length_a   1.000
_cell.length_b   1.000
_cell.length_c   1.000
_cell.angle_alpha   90.00
_cell.angle_beta   90.00
_cell.angle_gamma   90.00
#
_symmetry.space_group_name_H-M   'P 1'
#
loop_
_entity.id
_entity.type
_entity.pdbx_description
1 polymer ?
#
loop_
_entity_poly.entity_id
_entity_poly.type
_entity_poly.pdbx_seq_one_letter_code
_entity_poly.pdbx_strand_id
1 'polypeptide(L)'
;MEFNEYQEKANRTLYGNEQVLTNCALGLAGEAGQLIYLIKDYTFKGKDLDKEKMIHEMGDVLWYLSQISEWANIPFDEVAKNNIETLNKRYPDGYASNQ
;
A
#
# COMPACT_ATOMS: atom_id res chain seq x y z
N MET A 1 -2.39 -15.74 -1.21
CA MET A 1 -2.05 -15.14 -2.51
C MET A 1 -0.69 -14.51 -2.32
N GLU A 2 0.24 -14.83 -3.19
CA GLU A 2 1.59 -14.24 -3.17
C GLU A 2 1.59 -12.85 -3.81
N PHE A 3 2.58 -11.99 -3.51
CA PHE A 3 2.61 -10.62 -4.02
C PHE A 3 2.66 -10.53 -5.56
N ASN A 4 3.39 -11.43 -6.22
CA ASN A 4 3.44 -11.47 -7.68
C ASN A 4 2.10 -11.95 -8.26
N GLU A 5 1.46 -12.94 -7.64
CA GLU A 5 0.12 -13.40 -8.03
C GLU A 5 -0.92 -12.27 -7.86
N TYR A 6 -0.79 -11.47 -6.81
CA TYR A 6 -1.59 -10.27 -6.60
C TYR A 6 -1.37 -9.23 -7.71
N GLN A 7 -0.10 -8.90 -8.00
CA GLN A 7 0.28 -7.95 -9.05
C GLN A 7 -0.30 -8.36 -10.41
N GLU A 8 -0.15 -9.63 -10.81
CA GLU A 8 -0.72 -10.17 -12.05
C GLU A 8 -2.25 -10.02 -12.09
N LYS A 9 -2.94 -10.35 -11.01
CA LYS A 9 -4.41 -10.23 -10.92
C LYS A 9 -4.89 -8.79 -10.97
N ALA A 10 -4.15 -7.88 -10.33
CA ALA A 10 -4.42 -6.45 -10.25
C ALA A 10 -4.16 -5.74 -11.59
N ASN A 11 -3.09 -6.10 -12.30
CA ASN A 11 -2.73 -5.48 -13.59
C ASN A 11 -3.84 -5.63 -14.64
N ARG A 12 -4.65 -6.70 -14.57
CA ARG A 12 -5.82 -6.88 -15.45
C ARG A 12 -6.86 -5.76 -15.33
N THR A 13 -6.84 -4.98 -14.25
CA THR A 13 -7.78 -3.87 -14.03
C THR A 13 -7.15 -2.51 -14.34
N LEU A 14 -5.88 -2.47 -14.76
CA LEU A 14 -5.22 -1.23 -15.14
C LEU A 14 -5.78 -0.72 -16.46
N TYR A 15 -6.20 0.53 -16.47
CA TYR A 15 -6.67 1.22 -17.67
C TYR A 15 -5.97 2.56 -17.81
N GLY A 16 -5.33 2.80 -18.96
CA GLY A 16 -4.67 4.06 -19.25
C GLY A 16 -3.68 3.97 -20.41
N ASN A 17 -3.16 5.12 -20.82
CA ASN A 17 -2.17 5.27 -21.91
C ASN A 17 -0.89 5.96 -21.39
N GLU A 18 -0.29 6.89 -22.13
CA GLU A 18 1.03 7.51 -21.84
C GLU A 18 1.22 8.07 -20.42
N GLN A 19 0.15 8.38 -19.69
CA GLN A 19 0.19 8.98 -18.35
C GLN A 19 -0.11 8.00 -17.20
N VAL A 20 -0.11 6.70 -17.46
CA VAL A 20 -0.42 5.66 -16.45
C VAL A 20 0.37 5.84 -15.15
N LEU A 21 1.69 6.07 -15.23
CA LEU A 21 2.51 6.24 -14.04
C LEU A 21 2.10 7.46 -13.21
N THR A 22 1.85 8.59 -13.86
CA THR A 22 1.40 9.82 -13.18
C THR A 22 0.04 9.61 -12.52
N ASN A 23 -0.89 8.94 -13.21
CA ASN A 23 -2.20 8.61 -12.66
C ASN A 23 -2.08 7.70 -11.44
N CYS A 24 -1.24 6.66 -11.50
CA CYS A 24 -1.02 5.77 -10.37
C CYS A 24 -0.39 6.48 -9.16
N ALA A 25 0.58 7.38 -9.39
CA ALA A 25 1.21 8.15 -8.32
C ALA A 25 0.23 9.12 -7.64
N LEU A 26 -0.63 9.80 -8.41
CA LEU A 26 -1.66 10.68 -7.87
C LEU A 26 -2.74 9.90 -7.13
N GLY A 27 -3.15 8.77 -7.67
CA GLY A 27 -4.10 7.86 -7.03
C GLY A 27 -3.58 7.34 -5.69
N LEU A 28 -2.33 6.86 -5.64
CA LEU A 28 -1.67 6.44 -4.40
C LEU A 28 -1.76 7.50 -3.29
N ALA A 29 -1.47 8.76 -3.62
CA ALA A 29 -1.58 9.87 -2.67
C ALA A 29 -3.03 10.11 -2.21
N GLY A 30 -3.99 9.98 -3.11
CA GLY A 30 -5.42 10.09 -2.82
C GLY A 30 -5.88 9.06 -1.80
N GLU A 31 -5.59 7.78 -2.04
CA GLU A 31 -6.04 6.66 -1.18
C GLU A 31 -5.33 6.66 0.17
N ALA A 32 -4.03 7.00 0.18
CA ALA A 32 -3.32 7.25 1.43
C ALA A 32 -4.00 8.37 2.23
N GLY A 33 -4.47 9.43 1.57
CA GLY A 33 -5.25 10.52 2.17
C GLY A 33 -6.58 10.05 2.78
N GLN A 34 -7.29 9.14 2.10
CA GLN A 34 -8.53 8.55 2.61
C GLN A 34 -8.28 7.72 3.88
N LEU A 35 -7.26 6.86 3.85
CA LEU A 35 -6.83 6.10 5.03
C LEU A 35 -6.45 7.02 6.20
N ILE A 36 -5.67 8.08 5.92
CA ILE A 36 -5.31 9.10 6.93
C ILE A 36 -6.55 9.76 7.51
N TYR A 37 -7.58 10.05 6.70
CA TYR A 37 -8.81 10.66 7.19
C TYR A 37 -9.52 9.76 8.21
N LEU A 38 -9.60 8.45 7.96
CA LEU A 38 -10.19 7.49 8.91
C LEU A 38 -9.45 7.48 10.23
N ILE A 39 -8.11 7.40 10.18
CA ILE A 39 -7.26 7.38 11.37
C ILE A 39 -7.38 8.70 12.15
N LYS A 40 -7.39 9.83 11.45
CA LYS A 40 -7.56 11.16 12.04
C LYS A 40 -8.92 11.29 12.74
N ASP A 41 -9.99 10.84 12.11
CA ASP A 41 -11.34 10.91 12.66
C ASP A 41 -11.49 10.01 13.91
N TYR A 42 -10.90 8.81 13.88
CA TYR A 42 -10.80 7.95 15.06
C TYR A 42 -10.02 8.65 16.19
N THR A 43 -8.83 9.16 15.90
CA THR A 43 -7.90 9.70 16.90
C THR A 43 -8.40 11.00 17.52
N PHE A 44 -8.92 11.94 16.73
CA PHE A 44 -9.18 13.31 17.18
C PHE A 44 -10.65 13.66 17.34
N LYS A 45 -11.57 12.83 16.82
CA LYS A 45 -13.01 13.08 16.90
C LYS A 45 -13.76 12.01 17.69
N GLY A 46 -13.05 10.99 18.21
CA GLY A 46 -13.65 9.90 18.97
C GLY A 46 -14.66 9.06 18.19
N LYS A 47 -14.54 9.04 16.84
CA LYS A 47 -15.35 8.15 16.01
C LYS A 47 -14.84 6.72 16.13
N ASP A 48 -15.73 5.75 15.97
CA ASP A 48 -15.31 4.36 15.84
C ASP A 48 -14.49 4.13 14.56
N LEU A 49 -13.52 3.23 14.66
CA LEU A 49 -12.70 2.85 13.51
C LEU A 49 -13.46 1.86 12.65
N ASP A 50 -13.90 2.31 11.47
CA ASP A 50 -14.49 1.45 10.45
C ASP A 50 -13.41 0.59 9.80
N LYS A 51 -13.31 -0.67 10.25
CA LYS A 51 -12.32 -1.63 9.77
C LYS A 51 -12.57 -2.08 8.34
N GLU A 52 -13.82 -2.15 7.90
CA GLU A 52 -14.15 -2.54 6.53
C GLU A 52 -13.64 -1.47 5.57
N LYS A 53 -13.92 -0.20 5.89
CA LYS A 53 -13.39 0.91 5.11
C LYS A 53 -11.87 1.00 5.20
N MET A 54 -11.28 0.75 6.37
CA MET A 54 -9.82 0.73 6.51
C MET A 54 -9.16 -0.33 5.61
N ILE A 55 -9.71 -1.55 5.55
CA ILE A 55 -9.24 -2.61 4.65
C ILE A 55 -9.35 -2.18 3.19
N HIS A 56 -10.44 -1.50 2.83
CA HIS A 56 -10.64 -0.96 1.47
C HIS A 56 -9.55 0.05 1.09
N GLU A 57 -9.35 1.11 1.88
CA GLU A 57 -8.36 2.15 1.56
C GLU A 57 -6.93 1.59 1.56
N MET A 58 -6.61 0.64 2.46
CA MET A 58 -5.33 -0.07 2.45
C MET A 58 -5.16 -0.92 1.18
N GLY A 59 -6.25 -1.54 0.70
CA GLY A 59 -6.29 -2.30 -0.53
C GLY A 59 -6.04 -1.44 -1.76
N ASP A 60 -6.63 -0.25 -1.82
CA ASP A 60 -6.43 0.68 -2.93
C ASP A 60 -5.00 1.24 -2.94
N VAL A 61 -4.42 1.55 -1.78
CA VAL A 61 -2.99 1.87 -1.65
C VAL A 61 -2.11 0.73 -2.17
N LEU A 62 -2.42 -0.52 -1.80
CA LEU A 62 -1.69 -1.70 -2.27
C LEU A 62 -1.81 -1.87 -3.79
N TRP A 63 -3.00 -1.62 -4.34
CA TRP A 63 -3.24 -1.68 -5.77
C TRP A 63 -2.34 -0.69 -6.51
N TYR A 64 -2.35 0.59 -6.14
CA TYR A 64 -1.50 1.59 -6.79
C TYR A 64 0.00 1.28 -6.69
N LEU A 65 0.47 0.78 -5.55
CA LEU A 65 1.87 0.34 -5.41
C LEU A 65 2.20 -0.80 -6.39
N SER A 66 1.32 -1.79 -6.53
CA SER A 66 1.52 -2.90 -7.46
C SER A 66 1.54 -2.45 -8.93
N GLN A 67 0.74 -1.44 -9.30
CA GLN A 67 0.72 -0.90 -10.66
C GLN A 67 1.97 -0.09 -10.98
N ILE A 68 2.52 0.64 -10.00
CA ILE A 68 3.80 1.34 -10.15
C ILE A 68 4.93 0.31 -10.32
N SER A 69 4.93 -0.77 -9.54
CA SER A 69 5.89 -1.86 -9.68
C SER A 69 5.79 -2.55 -11.05
N GLU A 70 4.57 -2.81 -11.52
CA GLU A 70 4.32 -3.39 -12.86
C GLU A 70 4.88 -2.48 -13.96
N TRP A 71 4.55 -1.19 -13.93
CA TRP A 71 5.05 -0.21 -14.91
C TRP A 71 6.59 -0.15 -14.94
N ALA A 72 7.22 -0.29 -13.77
CA ALA A 72 8.67 -0.28 -13.62
C ALA A 72 9.35 -1.63 -13.94
N ASN A 73 8.59 -2.67 -14.29
CA ASN A 73 9.06 -4.06 -14.44
C ASN A 73 9.75 -4.60 -13.17
N ILE A 74 9.21 -4.26 -12.00
CA ILE A 74 9.70 -4.72 -10.70
C ILE A 74 8.73 -5.80 -10.18
N PRO A 75 9.21 -7.02 -9.90
CA PRO A 75 8.41 -8.03 -9.21
C PRO A 75 7.93 -7.50 -7.86
N PHE A 76 6.63 -7.57 -7.58
CA PHE A 76 6.09 -6.94 -6.38
C PHE A 76 6.56 -7.62 -5.09
N ASP A 77 6.89 -8.91 -5.14
CA ASP A 77 7.52 -9.63 -4.04
C ASP A 77 8.93 -9.11 -3.70
N GLU A 78 9.67 -8.59 -4.69
CA GLU A 78 10.98 -7.97 -4.48
C GLU A 78 10.85 -6.70 -3.62
N VAL A 79 9.81 -5.89 -3.85
CA VAL A 79 9.50 -4.70 -3.03
C VAL A 79 9.30 -5.10 -1.57
N ALA A 80 8.50 -6.13 -1.32
CA ALA A 80 8.25 -6.63 0.03
C ALA A 80 9.51 -7.22 0.68
N LYS A 81 10.29 -8.04 -0.06
CA LYS A 81 11.54 -8.63 0.43
C LYS A 81 12.56 -7.55 0.80
N ASN A 82 12.77 -6.57 -0.08
CA ASN A 82 13.71 -5.47 0.17
C ASN A 82 13.30 -4.62 1.38
N ASN A 83 11.99 -4.39 1.56
CA ASN A 83 11.46 -3.70 2.72
C ASN A 83 11.79 -4.47 4.03
N ILE A 84 11.53 -5.78 4.06
CA ILE A 84 11.83 -6.62 5.23
C ILE A 84 13.34 -6.66 5.52
N GLU A 85 14.18 -6.82 4.50
CA GLU A 85 15.64 -6.77 4.69
C GLU A 85 16.09 -5.43 5.30
N THR A 86 15.51 -4.32 4.84
CA THR A 86 15.81 -2.98 5.36
C THR A 86 15.34 -2.81 6.81
N LEU A 87 14.14 -3.32 7.13
CA LEU A 87 13.60 -3.29 8.49
C LEU A 87 14.43 -4.15 9.44
N ASN A 88 14.84 -5.35 9.04
CA ASN A 88 15.70 -6.22 9.84
C ASN A 88 17.08 -5.61 10.09
N LYS A 89 17.63 -4.86 9.12
CA LYS A 89 18.88 -4.10 9.34
C LYS A 89 18.70 -2.95 10.32
N ARG A 90 17.52 -2.30 10.32
CA ARG A 90 17.23 -1.15 11.20
C ARG A 90 16.85 -1.57 12.61
N TYR A 91 16.13 -2.69 12.73
CA TYR A 91 15.56 -3.22 13.98
C TYR A 91 15.82 -4.72 14.06
N PRO A 92 17.08 -5.16 14.27
CA PRO A 92 17.45 -6.59 14.23
C PRO A 92 16.72 -7.43 15.28
N ASP A 93 16.44 -6.85 16.44
CA ASP A 93 15.71 -7.49 17.54
C ASP A 93 14.26 -6.98 17.66
N GLY A 94 13.78 -6.24 16.65
CA GLY A 94 12.53 -5.49 16.72
C GLY A 94 12.54 -4.42 17.81
N TYR A 95 11.35 -3.94 18.16
CA TYR A 95 11.15 -3.22 19.41
C TYR A 95 10.68 -4.23 20.45
N ALA A 96 11.50 -4.47 21.49
CA ALA A 96 11.04 -5.23 22.65
C ALA A 96 9.78 -4.56 23.20
N SER A 97 8.69 -5.32 23.33
CA SER A 97 7.44 -4.86 23.92
C SER A 97 7.62 -4.61 25.41
N ASN A 98 8.17 -3.44 25.75
CA ASN A 98 8.01 -2.84 27.07
C ASN A 98 6.97 -1.72 26.96
N GLN A 99 5.71 -2.11 26.83
CA GLN A 99 4.51 -1.36 27.26
C GLN A 99 3.27 -2.23 27.10
#